data_AF-A0A6C0CYA2-F1
#
_entry.id   AF-A0A6C0CYA2-F1
#
_cell.length_a   1.000
_cell.length_b   1.000
_cell.length_c   1.000
_cell.angle_alpha   90.00
_cell.angle_beta   90.00
_cell.angle_gamma   90.00
#
_symmetry.space_group_name_H-M   'P 1'
#
loop_
_entity.id
_entity.type
_entity.pdbx_description
1 polymer ?
#
loop_
_entity_poly.entity_id
_entity_poly.type
_entity_poly.pdbx_seq_one_letter_code
_entity_poly.pdbx_strand_id
1 'polypeptide(L)'
;MDNSDDCLFESTIFNNEKKSSCCDISENIKLAKDSSYICKICEKQISFISDAPEWRYYGSDDSKSSDPTRCGPPINAYLPKSSMGTSVSNKTNRCDNNTNKVRRFQNWNSMTYKERSLNKVYNTITTTCISNNINQKIINEAKSLYSLIAEVKISRGVNRHGIIVASVFFACKNCDVPRSDKELSKIFNVDNKVVTSGIKKFQEILRTNRSYNTRIYSKNSISPIDLIDRYCNKLNLNNNDEIKDLCNKISSYNLISENTPPSITAGCIYYYILKNNLDISKKDIHDVCEISEVTINKCYKKISELLDN
;
A
#
# COMPACT_ATOMS: atom_id res chain seq x y z
N MET A 1 49.75 6.56 34.58
CA MET A 1 49.59 5.21 35.15
C MET A 1 48.46 5.39 36.13
N ASP A 2 47.25 5.33 35.59
CA ASP A 2 46.05 5.86 36.22
C ASP A 2 45.22 4.63 36.59
N ASN A 3 45.25 4.27 37.87
CA ASN A 3 44.53 3.13 38.41
C ASN A 3 43.09 3.55 38.76
N SER A 4 42.18 3.10 37.90
CA SER A 4 40.89 2.47 38.21
C SER A 4 40.40 2.51 39.67
N ASP A 5 39.35 3.29 39.91
CA ASP A 5 38.30 2.96 40.89
C ASP A 5 36.98 2.84 40.13
N ASP A 6 36.61 1.58 39.85
CA ASP A 6 35.33 1.16 39.29
C ASP A 6 34.21 1.42 40.31
N CYS A 7 33.48 2.53 40.15
CA CYS A 7 32.16 2.68 40.78
C CYS A 7 31.10 2.04 39.88
N LEU A 8 30.84 0.75 40.11
CA LEU A 8 29.67 0.03 39.62
C LEU A 8 28.40 0.68 40.19
N PHE A 9 27.78 1.59 39.43
CA PHE A 9 26.41 2.03 39.69
C PHE A 9 25.46 0.93 39.20
N GLU A 10 25.17 0.00 40.10
CA GLU A 10 24.16 -1.03 39.90
C GLU A 10 22.78 -0.35 39.90
N SER A 11 22.28 0.01 38.72
CA SER A 11 20.92 0.51 38.56
C SER A 11 19.95 -0.65 38.79
N THR A 12 19.57 -0.85 40.05
CA THR A 12 18.46 -1.70 40.44
C THR A 12 17.18 -1.15 39.79
N ILE A 13 16.77 -1.81 38.70
CA ILE A 13 15.47 -1.60 38.08
C ILE A 13 14.43 -2.12 39.09
N PHE A 14 13.85 -1.21 39.87
CA PHE A 14 12.62 -1.49 40.60
C PHE A 14 11.51 -1.73 39.58
N ASN A 15 11.27 -3.00 39.24
CA ASN A 15 10.03 -3.46 38.64
C ASN A 15 8.91 -3.32 39.69
N ASN A 16 8.43 -2.10 39.88
CA ASN A 16 7.11 -1.88 40.47
C ASN A 16 6.10 -2.26 39.38
N GLU A 17 5.62 -3.50 39.41
CA GLU A 17 4.36 -3.84 38.76
C GLU A 17 3.29 -2.91 39.32
N LYS A 18 2.95 -1.84 38.57
CA LYS A 18 1.81 -0.99 38.90
C LYS A 18 0.57 -1.90 38.87
N LYS A 19 0.08 -2.30 40.04
CA LYS A 19 -1.28 -2.82 40.16
C LYS A 19 -2.21 -1.81 39.50
N SER A 20 -2.93 -2.24 38.47
CA SER A 20 -3.87 -1.37 37.77
C SER A 20 -4.89 -0.85 38.78
N SER A 21 -4.87 0.46 38.97
CA SER A 21 -5.87 1.13 39.78
C SER A 21 -7.18 1.15 38.98
N CYS A 22 -8.33 1.23 39.67
CA CYS A 22 -9.62 1.31 38.98
C CYS A 22 -9.72 2.50 37.98
N CYS A 23 -8.84 3.50 38.10
CA CYS A 23 -8.71 4.66 37.22
C CYS A 23 -7.99 4.38 35.88
N ASP A 24 -7.22 3.29 35.78
CA ASP A 24 -6.42 2.98 34.59
C ASP A 24 -7.23 2.24 33.51
N ILE A 25 -8.46 1.84 33.83
CA ILE A 25 -9.36 1.11 32.92
C ILE A 25 -10.21 2.12 32.15
N SER A 26 -10.12 2.10 30.82
CA SER A 26 -10.82 3.04 29.92
C SER A 26 -12.35 3.02 30.07
N GLU A 27 -12.94 1.86 30.39
CA GLU A 27 -14.38 1.69 30.59
C GLU A 27 -14.93 2.40 31.84
N ASN A 28 -14.06 2.65 32.82
CA ASN A 28 -14.41 3.30 34.08
C ASN A 28 -14.38 4.83 34.01
N ILE A 29 -14.05 5.40 32.86
CA ILE A 29 -13.98 6.85 32.66
C ILE A 29 -15.38 7.39 32.31
N LYS A 30 -15.79 8.47 32.98
CA LYS A 30 -17.03 9.21 32.70
C LYS A 30 -16.70 10.69 32.56
N LEU A 31 -17.37 11.37 31.62
CA LEU A 31 -17.33 12.82 31.52
C LEU A 31 -18.31 13.44 32.53
N ALA A 32 -17.79 14.29 33.41
CA ALA A 32 -18.57 15.08 34.34
C ALA A 32 -19.23 16.28 33.62
N LYS A 33 -20.19 16.92 34.29
CA LYS A 33 -20.86 18.13 33.78
C LYS A 33 -19.88 19.29 33.56
N ASP A 34 -18.80 19.32 34.34
CA ASP A 34 -17.77 20.37 34.28
C ASP A 34 -16.67 20.07 33.26
N SER A 35 -16.92 19.17 32.29
CA SER A 35 -15.97 18.70 31.26
C SER A 35 -14.71 18.00 31.79
N SER A 36 -14.65 17.68 33.09
CA SER A 36 -13.59 16.87 33.68
C SER A 36 -13.89 15.37 33.54
N TYR A 37 -12.83 14.56 33.43
CA TYR A 37 -12.97 13.10 33.43
C TYR A 37 -12.91 12.58 34.87
N ILE A 38 -13.86 11.70 35.23
CA ILE A 38 -13.98 11.14 36.58
C ILE A 38 -14.08 9.61 36.48
N CYS A 39 -13.46 8.90 37.43
CA CYS A 39 -13.63 7.45 37.58
C CYS A 39 -15.02 7.12 38.15
N LYS A 40 -15.76 6.20 37.52
CA LYS A 40 -17.10 5.76 37.98
C LYS A 40 -17.09 5.07 39.36
N ILE A 41 -15.95 4.48 39.76
CA ILE A 41 -15.86 3.63 40.95
C ILE A 41 -15.36 4.41 42.17
N CYS A 42 -14.29 5.19 42.00
CA CYS A 42 -13.66 5.93 43.10
C CYS A 42 -13.92 7.44 43.07
N GLU A 43 -14.67 7.93 42.08
CA GLU A 43 -15.02 9.35 41.89
C GLU A 43 -13.82 10.32 41.82
N LYS A 44 -12.61 9.79 41.65
CA LYS A 44 -11.40 10.60 41.52
C LYS A 44 -11.35 11.25 40.14
N GLN A 45 -10.96 12.53 40.12
CA GLN A 45 -10.68 13.26 38.88
C GLN A 45 -9.45 12.66 38.19
N ILE A 46 -9.61 12.34 36.91
CA ILE A 46 -8.55 11.87 36.03
C ILE A 46 -8.13 13.06 35.18
N SER A 47 -6.85 13.45 35.29
CA SER A 47 -6.25 14.40 34.36
C SER A 47 -6.01 13.71 33.03
N PHE A 48 -6.77 14.08 32.00
CA PHE A 48 -6.53 13.64 30.62
C PHE A 48 -5.79 14.75 29.88
N ILE A 49 -4.61 14.44 29.35
CA ILE A 49 -3.89 15.33 28.43
C ILE A 49 -4.32 14.93 27.03
N SER A 50 -4.97 15.84 26.31
CA SER A 50 -5.35 15.60 24.92
C SER A 50 -4.22 16.01 23.97
N ASP A 51 -3.80 15.09 23.10
CA ASP A 51 -2.87 15.39 21.99
C ASP A 51 -3.58 16.00 20.76
N ALA A 52 -4.89 16.25 20.86
CA ALA A 52 -5.67 16.85 19.80
C ALA A 52 -5.30 18.32 19.60
N PRO A 53 -5.36 18.85 18.37
CA PRO A 53 -5.07 20.25 18.10
C PRO A 53 -6.03 21.17 18.86
N GLU A 54 -5.48 22.20 19.49
CA GLU A 54 -6.29 23.25 20.13
C GLU A 54 -6.84 24.20 19.06
N TRP A 55 -8.13 24.01 18.75
CA TRP A 55 -8.88 24.91 17.90
C TRP A 55 -9.18 26.21 18.65
N ARG A 56 -8.78 27.36 18.07
CA ARG A 56 -9.25 28.66 18.55
C ARG A 56 -10.46 29.06 17.71
N TYR A 57 -11.65 28.99 18.30
CA TYR A 57 -12.88 29.45 17.65
C TYR A 57 -13.15 30.91 18.04
N TYR A 58 -13.07 31.84 17.09
CA TYR A 58 -13.32 33.28 17.32
C TYR A 58 -14.78 33.70 17.09
N GLY A 59 -15.71 32.76 16.89
CA GLY A 59 -17.14 33.04 16.66
C GLY A 59 -17.59 32.88 15.21
N SER A 60 -18.87 33.15 14.93
CA SER A 60 -19.47 33.00 13.59
C SER A 60 -19.04 34.07 12.58
N ASP A 61 -18.47 35.18 13.05
CA ASP A 61 -18.03 36.30 12.21
C ASP A 61 -16.58 36.17 11.70
N ASP A 62 -15.87 35.10 12.08
CA ASP A 62 -14.51 34.80 11.61
C ASP A 62 -14.54 34.29 10.16
N SER A 63 -14.61 35.22 9.22
CA SER A 63 -14.59 34.96 7.77
C SER A 63 -13.18 34.74 7.21
N LYS A 64 -12.16 34.54 8.07
CA LYS A 64 -10.80 34.29 7.59
C LYS A 64 -10.70 32.88 7.02
N SER A 65 -10.30 32.78 5.75
CA SER A 65 -9.97 31.52 5.08
C SER A 65 -8.77 30.77 5.68
N SER A 66 -8.08 31.35 6.67
CA SER A 66 -6.92 30.76 7.33
C SER A 66 -7.33 30.04 8.60
N ASP A 67 -7.00 28.75 8.70
CA ASP A 67 -7.21 27.95 9.90
C ASP A 67 -6.55 28.62 11.14
N PRO A 68 -7.33 28.96 12.20
CA PRO A 68 -6.84 29.65 13.39
C PRO A 68 -6.16 28.71 14.42
N THR A 69 -5.95 27.43 14.10
CA THR A 69 -5.31 26.46 14.99
C THR A 69 -3.91 26.92 15.45
N ARG A 70 -3.60 26.70 16.73
CA ARG A 70 -2.27 26.94 17.31
C ARG A 70 -1.36 25.72 17.13
N CYS A 71 -1.52 25.00 16.03
CA CYS A 71 -0.74 23.79 15.75
C CYS A 71 0.00 23.97 14.43
N GLY A 72 1.18 23.34 14.33
CA GLY A 72 1.91 23.27 13.07
C GLY A 72 1.14 22.46 12.02
N PRO A 73 1.52 22.56 10.74
CA PRO A 73 0.93 21.73 9.68
C PRO A 73 1.12 20.24 9.97
N PRO A 74 0.23 19.36 9.47
CA PRO A 74 0.36 17.93 9.66
C PRO A 74 1.66 17.42 9.04
N ILE A 75 2.35 16.54 9.78
CA ILE A 75 3.60 15.93 9.34
C ILE A 75 3.29 14.73 8.45
N ASN A 76 3.94 14.65 7.28
CA ASN A 76 3.83 13.46 6.45
C ASN A 76 4.62 12.31 7.07
N ALA A 77 3.93 11.24 7.46
CA ALA A 77 4.53 10.05 8.06
C ALA A 77 5.63 9.40 7.19
N TYR A 78 5.55 9.53 5.87
CA TYR A 78 6.56 8.98 4.95
C TYR A 78 7.79 9.88 4.77
N LEU A 79 7.68 11.17 5.07
CA LEU A 79 8.74 12.17 4.86
C LEU A 79 8.87 13.10 6.08
N PRO A 80 9.16 12.56 7.28
CA PRO A 80 9.10 13.32 8.53
C PRO A 80 10.10 14.47 8.59
N LYS A 81 11.35 14.29 8.12
CA LYS A 81 12.39 15.33 8.26
C LYS A 81 12.12 16.49 7.30
N SER A 82 11.70 16.19 6.08
CA SER A 82 11.32 17.20 5.08
C SER A 82 10.04 17.96 5.47
N SER A 83 9.14 17.34 6.25
CA SER A 83 7.87 17.96 6.67
C SER A 83 8.02 18.98 7.80
N MET A 84 9.14 18.95 8.54
CA MET A 84 9.40 19.89 9.64
C MET A 84 9.92 21.27 9.18
N GLY A 85 10.19 21.45 7.88
CA GLY A 85 10.73 22.69 7.33
C GLY A 85 9.65 23.67 6.85
N THR A 86 9.86 24.98 7.07
CA THR A 86 9.04 26.05 6.47
C THR A 86 9.53 26.38 5.07
N SER A 87 8.66 26.68 4.10
CA SER A 87 9.04 27.10 2.74
C SER A 87 9.01 28.63 2.56
N VAL A 88 10.06 29.21 1.94
CA VAL A 88 10.08 30.62 1.56
C VAL A 88 9.34 30.78 0.22
N SER A 89 8.19 31.48 0.25
CA SER A 89 7.38 31.80 -0.92
C SER A 89 7.35 33.30 -1.19
N ASN A 90 7.31 33.71 -2.46
CA ASN A 90 7.05 35.11 -2.84
C ASN A 90 5.54 35.32 -2.88
N LYS A 91 4.96 35.88 -1.80
CA LYS A 91 3.53 36.25 -1.77
C LYS A 91 3.25 37.61 -2.41
N THR A 92 4.27 38.44 -2.63
CA THR A 92 4.14 39.77 -3.23
C THR A 92 4.64 39.76 -4.68
N ASN A 93 3.98 40.52 -5.56
CA ASN A 93 4.42 40.74 -6.96
C ASN A 93 5.80 41.43 -7.10
N ARG A 94 6.49 41.70 -5.99
CA ARG A 94 7.87 42.20 -5.96
C ARG A 94 8.82 41.01 -5.93
N CYS A 95 9.39 40.69 -7.08
CA CYS A 95 10.38 39.65 -7.26
C CYS A 95 11.78 40.18 -6.91
N ASP A 96 12.07 40.34 -5.64
CA ASP A 96 13.43 40.74 -5.22
C ASP A 96 14.43 39.63 -5.58
N ASN A 97 15.52 40.02 -6.25
CA ASN A 97 16.54 39.07 -6.70
C ASN A 97 17.18 38.32 -5.50
N ASN A 98 17.21 38.94 -4.32
CA ASN A 98 17.72 38.33 -3.09
C ASN A 98 16.78 37.24 -2.54
N THR A 99 15.46 37.42 -2.54
CA THR A 99 14.53 36.38 -2.08
C THR A 99 14.55 35.18 -3.04
N ASN A 100 14.76 35.41 -4.34
CA ASN A 100 14.98 34.36 -5.31
C ASN A 100 16.26 33.54 -5.04
N LYS A 101 17.36 34.18 -4.65
CA LYS A 101 18.60 33.48 -4.25
C LYS A 101 18.38 32.62 -3.01
N VAL A 102 17.74 33.16 -1.97
CA VAL A 102 17.40 32.42 -0.74
C VAL A 102 16.50 31.23 -1.04
N ARG A 103 15.47 31.40 -1.87
CA ARG A 103 14.57 30.31 -2.29
C ARG A 103 15.30 29.22 -3.06
N ARG A 104 16.20 29.57 -3.98
CA ARG A 104 17.03 28.59 -4.70
C ARG A 104 17.91 27.80 -3.73
N PHE A 105 18.59 28.50 -2.81
CA PHE A 105 19.40 27.87 -1.77
C PHE A 105 18.57 26.93 -0.88
N GLN A 106 17.37 27.36 -0.49
CA GLN A 106 16.47 26.53 0.28
C GLN A 106 16.02 25.29 -0.49
N ASN A 107 15.63 25.42 -1.76
CA ASN A 107 15.19 24.29 -2.57
C ASN A 107 16.27 23.22 -2.75
N TRP A 108 17.55 23.61 -2.75
CA TRP A 108 18.66 22.66 -2.79
C TRP A 108 18.82 21.89 -1.47
N ASN A 109 18.48 22.50 -0.34
CA ASN A 109 18.65 21.95 1.01
C ASN A 109 17.35 21.45 1.67
N SER A 110 16.20 21.63 1.03
CA SER A 110 14.87 21.39 1.63
C SER A 110 14.59 19.93 2.00
N MET A 111 15.25 18.99 1.32
CA MET A 111 15.08 17.55 1.55
C MET A 111 16.42 16.86 1.69
N THR A 112 16.50 15.98 2.68
CA THR A 112 17.63 15.05 2.84
C THR A 112 17.74 14.13 1.62
N TYR A 113 18.95 13.66 1.31
CA TYR A 113 19.18 12.81 0.14
C TYR A 113 18.32 11.52 0.16
N LYS A 114 18.19 10.89 1.34
CA LYS A 114 17.38 9.67 1.54
C LYS A 114 15.90 9.93 1.22
N GLU A 115 15.31 10.97 1.82
CA GLU A 115 13.90 11.33 1.61
C GLU A 115 13.65 11.84 0.20
N ARG A 116 14.58 12.57 -0.41
CA ARG A 116 14.47 12.99 -1.82
C ARG A 116 14.39 11.79 -2.75
N SER A 117 15.19 10.75 -2.50
CA SER A 117 15.16 9.51 -3.28
C SER A 117 13.85 8.73 -3.10
N LEU A 118 13.34 8.67 -1.87
CA LEU A 118 12.04 8.05 -1.56
C LEU A 118 10.88 8.82 -2.21
N ASN A 119 10.87 10.14 -2.09
CA ASN A 119 9.82 11.00 -2.64
C ASN A 119 9.72 10.88 -4.17
N LYS A 120 10.86 10.77 -4.87
CA LYS A 120 10.86 10.48 -6.32
C LYS A 120 10.09 9.18 -6.63
N VAL A 121 10.30 8.13 -5.85
CA VAL A 121 9.61 6.84 -6.03
C VAL A 121 8.13 6.95 -5.68
N TYR A 122 7.79 7.60 -4.57
CA TYR A 122 6.39 7.81 -4.20
C TYR A 122 5.62 8.57 -5.27
N ASN A 123 6.24 9.59 -5.88
CA ASN A 123 5.65 10.32 -6.99
C ASN A 123 5.49 9.43 -8.21
N THR A 124 6.50 8.63 -8.57
CA THR A 124 6.38 7.66 -9.67
C THR A 124 5.21 6.70 -9.44
N ILE A 125 5.12 6.05 -8.27
CA ILE A 125 4.02 5.14 -7.91
C ILE A 125 2.67 5.87 -7.99
N THR A 126 2.59 7.09 -7.44
CA THR A 126 1.33 7.84 -7.40
C THR A 126 0.86 8.20 -8.81
N THR A 127 1.73 8.76 -9.65
CA THR A 127 1.38 9.16 -11.02
C THR A 127 0.99 7.97 -11.89
N THR A 128 1.73 6.86 -11.81
CA THR A 128 1.41 5.66 -12.63
C THR A 128 0.14 4.97 -12.15
N CYS A 129 -0.09 4.89 -10.84
CA CYS A 129 -1.31 4.27 -10.31
C CYS A 129 -2.56 5.12 -10.60
N ILE A 130 -2.49 6.45 -10.45
CA ILE A 130 -3.62 7.34 -10.74
C ILE A 130 -3.99 7.30 -12.22
N SER A 131 -3.01 7.35 -13.12
CA SER A 131 -3.26 7.24 -14.57
C SER A 131 -3.89 5.93 -15.00
N ASN A 132 -3.79 4.88 -14.18
CA ASN A 132 -4.37 3.55 -14.43
C ASN A 132 -5.55 3.24 -13.51
N ASN A 133 -6.19 4.25 -12.90
CA ASN A 133 -7.38 4.11 -12.05
C ASN A 133 -7.19 3.14 -10.87
N ILE A 134 -5.99 3.08 -10.30
CA ILE A 134 -5.72 2.31 -9.07
C ILE A 134 -6.11 3.16 -7.86
N ASN A 135 -6.88 2.57 -6.94
CA ASN A 135 -7.38 3.25 -5.74
C ASN A 135 -6.26 3.76 -4.83
N GLN A 136 -6.45 4.94 -4.23
CA GLN A 136 -5.56 5.57 -3.26
C GLN A 136 -5.18 4.65 -2.09
N LYS A 137 -6.09 3.76 -1.65
CA LYS A 137 -5.79 2.74 -0.61
C LYS A 137 -4.58 1.88 -0.99
N ILE A 138 -4.54 1.40 -2.24
CA ILE A 138 -3.45 0.58 -2.77
C ILE A 138 -2.17 1.41 -2.91
N ILE A 139 -2.29 2.68 -3.33
CA ILE A 139 -1.13 3.59 -3.45
C ILE A 139 -0.46 3.80 -2.10
N ASN A 140 -1.24 4.05 -1.04
CA ASN A 140 -0.71 4.27 0.30
C ASN A 140 -0.04 3.00 0.85
N GLU A 141 -0.64 1.83 0.62
CA GLU A 141 -0.05 0.55 1.00
C GLU A 141 1.25 0.27 0.23
N ALA A 142 1.30 0.56 -1.08
CA ALA A 142 2.51 0.41 -1.88
C ALA A 142 3.65 1.32 -1.39
N LYS A 143 3.35 2.56 -1.00
CA LYS A 143 4.32 3.48 -0.39
C LYS A 143 4.84 2.93 0.93
N SER A 144 3.94 2.43 1.78
CA SER A 144 4.28 1.79 3.06
C SER A 144 5.25 0.61 2.86
N LEU A 145 4.91 -0.31 1.96
CA LEU A 145 5.72 -1.50 1.64
C LEU A 145 7.08 -1.14 1.03
N TYR A 146 7.13 -0.16 0.12
CA TYR A 146 8.41 0.29 -0.45
C TYR A 146 9.32 0.92 0.61
N SER A 147 8.75 1.69 1.53
CA SER A 147 9.49 2.35 2.62
C SER A 147 10.21 1.33 3.48
N LEU A 148 9.48 0.26 3.85
CA LEU A 148 9.98 -0.86 4.62
C LEU A 148 11.19 -1.53 3.97
N ILE A 149 11.12 -1.76 2.66
CA ILE A 149 12.21 -2.41 1.92
C ILE A 149 13.40 -1.47 1.75
N ALA A 150 13.14 -0.19 1.50
CA ALA A 150 14.18 0.80 1.34
C ALA A 150 14.99 1.02 2.64
N GLU A 151 14.39 0.74 3.81
CA GLU A 151 15.10 0.72 5.09
C GLU A 151 16.04 -0.48 5.22
N VAL A 152 15.62 -1.65 4.73
CA VAL A 152 16.41 -2.89 4.82
C VAL A 152 17.54 -2.92 3.80
N LYS A 153 17.22 -2.68 2.52
CA LYS A 153 18.17 -2.86 1.42
C LYS A 153 17.95 -1.83 0.33
N ILE A 154 19.01 -1.10 0.02
CA ILE A 154 19.03 -0.13 -1.08
C ILE A 154 19.32 -0.88 -2.39
N SER A 155 18.34 -0.86 -3.30
CA SER A 155 18.48 -1.41 -4.65
C SER A 155 18.83 -0.32 -5.67
N ARG A 156 19.57 -0.70 -6.72
CA ARG A 156 20.06 0.22 -7.76
C ARG A 156 19.72 -0.30 -9.17
N GLY A 157 19.65 0.63 -10.13
CA GLY A 157 19.42 0.33 -11.54
C GLY A 157 18.10 -0.39 -11.80
N VAL A 158 18.10 -1.34 -12.73
CA VAL A 158 16.93 -2.11 -13.16
C VAL A 158 16.24 -2.84 -11.99
N ASN A 159 17.01 -3.31 -11.00
CA ASN A 159 16.46 -3.95 -9.80
C ASN A 159 15.59 -3.01 -8.97
N ARG A 160 15.90 -1.70 -8.97
CA ARG A 160 15.09 -0.69 -8.29
C ARG A 160 13.71 -0.58 -8.93
N HIS A 161 13.65 -0.52 -10.26
CA HIS A 161 12.38 -0.49 -11.00
C HIS A 161 11.55 -1.75 -10.73
N GLY A 162 12.17 -2.93 -10.73
CA GLY A 162 11.49 -4.18 -10.37
C GLY A 162 10.90 -4.17 -8.95
N ILE A 163 11.61 -3.61 -7.96
CA ILE A 163 11.12 -3.50 -6.58
C ILE A 163 9.97 -2.49 -6.46
N ILE A 164 9.99 -1.40 -7.23
CA ILE A 164 8.89 -0.43 -7.26
C ILE A 164 7.60 -1.12 -7.74
N VAL A 165 7.67 -1.86 -8.85
CA VAL A 165 6.53 -2.61 -9.39
C VAL A 165 6.09 -3.70 -8.41
N ALA A 166 7.04 -4.42 -7.81
CA ALA A 166 6.75 -5.44 -6.81
C ALA A 166 6.01 -4.87 -5.58
N SER A 167 6.35 -3.65 -5.14
CA SER A 167 5.66 -2.99 -4.03
C SER A 167 4.17 -2.79 -4.33
N VAL A 168 3.83 -2.43 -5.56
CA VAL A 168 2.44 -2.30 -6.01
C VAL A 168 1.78 -3.66 -6.15
N PHE A 169 2.49 -4.68 -6.65
CA PHE A 169 1.99 -6.06 -6.73
C PHE A 169 1.54 -6.59 -5.36
N PHE A 170 2.38 -6.43 -4.33
CA PHE A 170 2.05 -6.88 -2.98
C PHE A 170 0.99 -5.99 -2.31
N ALA A 171 0.95 -4.69 -2.60
CA ALA A 171 -0.12 -3.82 -2.12
C ALA A 171 -1.50 -4.20 -2.69
N CYS A 172 -1.56 -4.50 -3.99
CA CYS A 172 -2.76 -5.02 -4.65
C CYS A 172 -3.22 -6.34 -4.01
N LYS A 173 -2.27 -7.22 -3.69
CA LYS A 173 -2.54 -8.49 -3.00
C LYS A 173 -3.07 -8.27 -1.58
N ASN A 174 -2.46 -7.38 -0.81
CA ASN A 174 -2.90 -7.04 0.55
C ASN A 174 -4.29 -6.38 0.59
N CYS A 175 -4.73 -5.79 -0.53
CA CYS A 175 -6.05 -5.19 -0.65
C CYS A 175 -7.10 -6.11 -1.30
N ASP A 176 -6.81 -7.41 -1.44
CA ASP A 176 -7.69 -8.42 -2.06
C ASP A 176 -8.09 -8.10 -3.52
N VAL A 177 -7.25 -7.35 -4.24
CA VAL A 177 -7.43 -7.05 -5.67
C VAL A 177 -6.15 -7.39 -6.43
N PRO A 178 -5.77 -8.68 -6.53
CA PRO A 178 -4.51 -9.07 -7.15
C PRO A 178 -4.45 -8.66 -8.63
N ARG A 179 -3.24 -8.29 -9.07
CA ARG A 179 -2.92 -7.93 -10.46
C ARG A 179 -1.91 -8.93 -10.99
N SER A 180 -2.00 -9.27 -12.28
CA SER A 180 -0.99 -10.13 -12.88
C SER A 180 0.34 -9.38 -13.03
N ASP A 181 1.44 -10.14 -13.07
CA ASP A 181 2.78 -9.60 -13.30
C ASP A 181 2.89 -8.91 -14.67
N LYS A 182 2.28 -9.51 -15.70
CA LYS A 182 2.21 -8.95 -17.06
C LYS A 182 1.40 -7.65 -17.12
N GLU A 183 0.26 -7.59 -16.44
CA GLU A 183 -0.55 -6.37 -16.35
C GLU A 183 0.24 -5.21 -15.71
N LEU A 184 0.96 -5.49 -14.63
CA LEU A 184 1.81 -4.48 -13.99
C LEU A 184 3.03 -4.11 -14.83
N SER A 185 3.58 -5.05 -15.59
CA SER A 185 4.66 -4.80 -16.56
C SER A 185 4.23 -3.77 -17.61
N LYS A 186 3.01 -3.88 -18.15
CA LYS A 186 2.45 -2.87 -19.07
C LYS A 186 2.20 -1.52 -18.39
N ILE A 187 1.58 -1.52 -17.20
CA ILE A 187 1.25 -0.29 -16.47
C ILE A 187 2.51 0.55 -16.18
N PHE A 188 3.61 -0.09 -15.79
CA PHE A 188 4.85 0.59 -15.46
C PHE A 188 5.83 0.71 -16.63
N ASN A 189 5.50 0.17 -17.80
CA ASN A 189 6.37 0.08 -18.97
C ASN A 189 7.77 -0.49 -18.62
N VAL A 190 7.78 -1.62 -17.91
CA VAL A 190 8.98 -2.34 -17.46
C VAL A 190 8.93 -3.76 -17.99
N ASP A 191 10.05 -4.30 -18.47
CA ASP A 191 10.13 -5.69 -18.94
C ASP A 191 9.61 -6.70 -17.91
N ASN A 192 8.79 -7.65 -18.36
CA ASN A 192 8.21 -8.65 -17.47
C ASN A 192 9.27 -9.44 -16.69
N LYS A 193 10.42 -9.76 -17.31
CA LYS A 193 11.55 -10.42 -16.62
C LYS A 193 12.04 -9.64 -15.39
N VAL A 194 12.05 -8.30 -15.49
CA VAL A 194 12.46 -7.41 -14.40
C VAL A 194 11.41 -7.39 -13.30
N VAL A 195 10.12 -7.41 -13.67
CA VAL A 195 9.01 -7.50 -12.71
C VAL A 195 9.07 -8.82 -11.93
N THR A 196 9.18 -9.96 -12.61
CA THR A 196 9.27 -11.28 -11.94
C THR A 196 10.52 -11.38 -11.05
N SER A 197 11.67 -10.86 -11.51
CA SER A 197 12.89 -10.79 -10.68
C SER A 197 12.71 -9.87 -9.47
N GLY A 198 12.02 -8.75 -9.65
CA GLY A 198 11.67 -7.79 -8.60
C GLY A 198 10.79 -8.41 -7.52
N ILE A 199 9.73 -9.14 -7.91
CA ILE A 199 8.82 -9.84 -7.00
C ILE A 199 9.59 -10.86 -6.14
N LYS A 200 10.46 -11.67 -6.76
CA LYS A 200 11.30 -12.65 -6.04
C LYS A 200 12.24 -11.97 -5.04
N LYS A 201 12.95 -10.92 -5.47
CA LYS A 201 13.87 -10.15 -4.60
C LYS A 201 13.14 -9.46 -3.46
N PHE A 202 11.96 -8.92 -3.73
CA PHE A 202 11.10 -8.29 -2.73
C PHE A 202 10.75 -9.32 -1.65
N GLN A 203 10.26 -10.50 -2.03
CA GLN A 203 9.97 -11.59 -1.08
C GLN A 203 11.20 -12.04 -0.30
N GLU A 204 12.36 -12.17 -0.95
CA GLU A 204 13.62 -12.53 -0.29
C GLU A 204 13.98 -11.52 0.81
N ILE A 205 13.98 -10.23 0.50
CA ILE A 205 14.32 -9.15 1.43
C ILE A 205 13.39 -9.15 2.65
N LEU A 206 12.10 -9.40 2.43
CA LEU A 206 11.10 -9.48 3.49
C LEU A 206 11.26 -10.71 4.37
N ARG A 207 11.56 -11.87 3.78
CA ARG A 207 11.83 -13.10 4.55
C ARG A 207 13.08 -12.97 5.42
N THR A 208 14.08 -12.21 4.98
CA THR A 208 15.28 -11.93 5.78
C THR A 208 14.95 -11.11 7.04
N ASN A 209 13.91 -10.27 7.03
CA ASN A 209 13.52 -9.46 8.19
C ASN A 209 12.28 -10.03 8.90
N ARG A 210 12.51 -10.88 9.91
CA ARG A 210 11.44 -11.55 10.67
C ARG A 210 10.39 -10.60 11.25
N SER A 211 10.76 -9.39 11.65
CA SER A 211 9.85 -8.39 12.23
C SER A 211 8.78 -7.88 11.25
N TYR A 212 8.99 -8.06 9.94
CA TYR A 212 8.12 -7.54 8.89
C TYR A 212 7.38 -8.62 8.10
N ASN A 213 7.63 -9.88 8.45
CA ASN A 213 7.08 -11.05 7.77
C ASN A 213 5.55 -11.17 7.92
N THR A 214 4.95 -10.43 8.85
CA THR A 214 3.50 -10.41 9.11
C THR A 214 2.70 -9.44 8.24
N ARG A 215 3.34 -8.46 7.58
CA ARG A 215 2.62 -7.45 6.77
C ARG A 215 2.22 -7.93 5.38
N ILE A 216 2.94 -8.89 4.84
CA ILE A 216 2.49 -9.58 3.64
C ILE A 216 1.66 -10.73 4.17
N TYR A 217 0.35 -10.61 4.05
CA TYR A 217 -0.53 -11.71 4.40
C TYR A 217 0.02 -12.97 3.72
N SER A 218 0.37 -13.98 4.53
CA SER A 218 0.80 -15.29 4.04
C SER A 218 -0.29 -16.00 3.23
N LYS A 219 -1.47 -15.37 3.07
CA LYS A 219 -2.61 -15.86 2.32
C LYS A 219 -2.35 -15.84 0.81
N ASN A 220 -2.53 -17.04 0.27
CA ASN A 220 -2.92 -17.47 -1.07
C ASN A 220 -2.13 -16.90 -2.25
N SER A 221 -1.64 -17.82 -3.07
CA SER A 221 -1.41 -17.56 -4.50
C SER A 221 -2.63 -16.86 -5.11
N ILE A 222 -2.40 -16.01 -6.11
CA ILE A 222 -3.48 -15.35 -6.87
C ILE A 222 -4.49 -16.43 -7.29
N SER A 223 -5.76 -16.27 -6.89
CA SER A 223 -6.79 -17.18 -7.34
C SER A 223 -7.22 -16.80 -8.76
N PRO A 224 -7.52 -17.77 -9.65
CA PRO A 224 -8.10 -17.46 -10.95
C PRO A 224 -9.37 -16.62 -10.85
N ILE A 225 -10.17 -16.83 -9.78
CA ILE A 225 -11.46 -16.17 -9.60
C ILE A 225 -11.33 -14.65 -9.45
N ASP A 226 -10.24 -14.18 -8.85
CA ASP A 226 -9.97 -12.77 -8.59
C ASP A 226 -9.73 -11.98 -9.89
N LEU A 227 -9.39 -12.68 -10.98
CA LEU A 227 -9.09 -12.08 -12.28
C LEU A 227 -10.32 -12.03 -13.21
N ILE A 228 -11.34 -12.84 -12.95
CA ILE A 228 -12.52 -13.01 -13.83
C ILE A 228 -13.25 -11.69 -14.01
N ASP A 229 -13.61 -11.00 -12.92
CA ASP A 229 -14.39 -9.75 -12.99
C ASP A 229 -13.70 -8.71 -13.86
N ARG A 230 -12.38 -8.60 -13.74
CA ARG A 230 -11.61 -7.62 -14.51
C ARG A 230 -11.55 -7.95 -15.98
N TYR A 231 -11.31 -9.22 -16.33
CA TYR A 231 -11.23 -9.63 -17.72
C TYR A 231 -12.59 -9.59 -18.40
N CYS A 232 -13.65 -10.01 -17.70
CA CYS A 232 -15.03 -9.94 -18.21
C CYS A 232 -15.46 -8.49 -18.44
N ASN A 233 -15.17 -7.58 -17.50
CA ASN A 233 -15.46 -6.15 -17.67
C ASN A 233 -14.71 -5.53 -18.87
N LYS A 234 -13.47 -5.96 -19.14
CA LYS A 234 -12.72 -5.50 -20.31
C LYS A 234 -13.25 -6.09 -21.63
N LEU A 235 -13.85 -7.27 -21.59
CA LEU A 235 -14.48 -7.93 -22.73
C LEU A 235 -15.98 -7.59 -22.88
N ASN A 236 -16.51 -6.69 -22.04
CA ASN A 236 -17.94 -6.34 -21.97
C ASN A 236 -18.87 -7.56 -21.81
N LEU A 237 -18.46 -8.53 -21.00
CA LEU A 237 -19.27 -9.68 -20.61
C LEU A 237 -20.06 -9.37 -19.33
N ASN A 238 -21.37 -9.65 -19.32
CA ASN A 238 -22.25 -9.34 -18.19
C ASN A 238 -22.39 -10.49 -17.18
N ASN A 239 -22.06 -11.73 -17.56
CA ASN A 239 -22.36 -12.94 -16.78
C ASN A 239 -21.13 -13.43 -15.98
N ASN A 240 -20.63 -12.60 -15.07
CA ASN A 240 -19.42 -12.92 -14.31
C ASN A 240 -19.61 -14.11 -13.36
N ASP A 241 -20.80 -14.26 -12.78
CA ASP A 241 -21.06 -15.28 -11.76
C ASP A 241 -21.04 -16.70 -12.33
N GLU A 242 -21.56 -16.90 -13.55
CA GLU A 242 -21.51 -18.21 -14.23
C GLU A 242 -20.06 -18.65 -14.51
N ILE A 243 -19.20 -17.71 -14.89
CA ILE A 243 -17.78 -17.96 -15.18
C ILE A 243 -17.02 -18.23 -13.87
N LYS A 244 -17.37 -17.53 -12.78
CA LYS A 244 -16.82 -17.78 -11.44
C LYS A 244 -17.19 -19.17 -10.93
N ASP A 245 -18.44 -19.59 -11.10
CA ASP A 245 -18.90 -20.93 -10.71
C ASP A 245 -18.21 -22.03 -11.52
N LEU A 246 -18.06 -21.81 -12.84
CA LEU A 246 -17.28 -22.70 -13.69
C LEU A 246 -15.83 -22.81 -13.20
N CYS A 247 -15.21 -21.67 -12.87
CA CYS A 247 -13.84 -21.65 -12.39
C CYS A 247 -13.69 -22.35 -11.03
N ASN A 248 -14.65 -22.18 -10.11
CA ASN A 248 -14.67 -22.88 -8.82
C ASN A 248 -14.79 -24.40 -9.00
N LYS A 249 -15.67 -24.85 -9.91
CA LYS A 249 -15.78 -26.28 -10.26
C LYS A 249 -14.43 -26.80 -10.77
N ILE A 250 -13.82 -26.12 -11.74
CA ILE A 250 -12.51 -26.53 -12.30
C ILE A 250 -11.42 -26.56 -11.22
N SER A 251 -11.38 -25.57 -10.34
CA SER A 251 -10.43 -25.55 -9.22
C SER A 251 -10.63 -26.72 -8.25
N SER A 252 -11.87 -27.17 -8.02
CA SER A 252 -12.15 -28.32 -7.15
C SER A 252 -11.61 -29.64 -7.69
N TYR A 253 -11.53 -29.81 -9.02
CA TYR A 253 -10.99 -31.01 -9.65
C TYR A 253 -9.45 -31.05 -9.72
N ASN A 254 -8.74 -29.99 -9.33
CA ASN A 254 -7.26 -29.90 -9.28
C ASN A 254 -6.47 -30.24 -10.57
N LEU A 255 -7.14 -30.39 -11.73
CA LEU A 255 -6.53 -30.88 -12.96
C LEU A 255 -5.62 -29.89 -13.70
N ILE A 256 -5.80 -28.58 -13.48
CA ILE A 256 -5.06 -27.52 -14.20
C ILE A 256 -4.03 -26.84 -13.29
N SER A 257 -3.53 -27.56 -12.27
CA SER A 257 -2.54 -27.04 -11.32
C SER A 257 -1.19 -26.66 -11.96
N GLU A 258 -0.88 -27.21 -13.14
CA GLU A 258 0.33 -26.91 -13.89
C GLU A 258 0.31 -25.50 -14.52
N ASN A 259 -0.87 -24.94 -14.77
CA ASN A 259 -1.00 -23.68 -15.47
C ASN A 259 -1.14 -22.51 -14.49
N THR A 260 -0.66 -21.34 -14.90
CA THR A 260 -0.76 -20.14 -14.08
C THR A 260 -2.22 -19.67 -13.95
N PRO A 261 -2.61 -19.05 -12.82
CA PRO A 261 -3.98 -18.57 -12.60
C PRO A 261 -4.57 -17.71 -13.73
N PRO A 262 -3.81 -16.76 -14.35
CA PRO A 262 -4.30 -16.02 -15.51
C PRO A 262 -4.67 -16.93 -16.69
N SER A 263 -3.87 -17.98 -16.93
CA SER A 263 -4.09 -18.94 -18.03
C SER A 263 -5.35 -19.78 -17.83
N ILE A 264 -5.63 -20.20 -16.59
CA ILE A 264 -6.86 -20.91 -16.25
C ILE A 264 -8.06 -19.99 -16.48
N THR A 265 -7.98 -18.75 -15.98
CA THR A 265 -9.03 -17.73 -16.13
C THR A 265 -9.39 -17.50 -17.61
N ALA A 266 -8.38 -17.31 -18.46
CA ALA A 266 -8.60 -17.10 -19.90
C ALA A 266 -9.22 -18.34 -20.59
N GLY A 267 -8.86 -19.55 -20.14
CA GLY A 267 -9.48 -20.79 -20.61
C GLY A 267 -10.96 -20.90 -20.23
N CYS A 268 -11.30 -20.57 -18.98
CA CYS A 268 -12.69 -20.54 -18.49
C CYS A 268 -13.55 -19.54 -19.27
N ILE A 269 -13.03 -18.33 -19.50
CA ILE A 269 -13.72 -17.28 -20.27
C ILE A 269 -13.93 -17.75 -21.72
N TYR A 270 -12.92 -18.34 -22.36
CA TYR A 270 -13.04 -18.84 -23.73
C TYR A 270 -14.04 -20.00 -23.85
N TYR A 271 -14.06 -20.93 -22.88
CA TYR A 271 -15.07 -22.00 -22.82
C TYR A 271 -16.48 -21.41 -22.71
N TYR A 272 -16.67 -20.42 -21.86
CA TYR A 272 -17.95 -19.74 -21.69
C TYR A 272 -18.43 -19.04 -22.96
N ILE A 273 -17.54 -18.32 -23.65
CA ILE A 273 -17.82 -17.64 -24.93
C ILE A 273 -18.31 -18.63 -25.98
N LEU A 274 -17.65 -19.79 -26.10
CA LEU A 274 -18.05 -20.84 -27.04
C LEU A 274 -19.39 -21.46 -26.68
N LYS A 275 -19.62 -21.76 -25.39
CA LYS A 275 -20.87 -22.37 -24.93
C LYS A 275 -22.09 -21.50 -25.22
N ASN A 276 -21.93 -20.18 -25.15
CA ASN A 276 -23.01 -19.21 -25.37
C ASN A 276 -23.02 -18.59 -26.78
N ASN A 277 -22.18 -19.09 -27.70
CA ASN A 277 -22.05 -18.58 -29.07
C ASN A 277 -21.84 -17.05 -29.16
N LEU A 278 -20.98 -16.50 -28.28
CA LEU A 278 -20.64 -15.08 -28.30
C LEU A 278 -19.58 -14.77 -29.36
N ASP A 279 -19.70 -13.62 -30.03
CA ASP A 279 -18.79 -13.17 -31.10
C ASP A 279 -17.53 -12.50 -30.54
N ILE A 280 -16.73 -13.25 -29.79
CA ILE A 280 -15.46 -12.79 -29.22
C ILE A 280 -14.36 -13.73 -29.69
N SER A 281 -13.34 -13.17 -30.33
CA SER A 281 -12.24 -13.95 -30.90
C SER A 281 -11.17 -14.28 -29.85
N LYS A 282 -10.34 -15.29 -30.14
CA LYS A 282 -9.16 -15.60 -29.31
C LYS A 282 -8.18 -14.43 -29.21
N LYS A 283 -8.15 -13.56 -30.24
CA LYS A 283 -7.30 -12.37 -30.28
C LYS A 283 -7.75 -11.34 -29.25
N ASP A 284 -9.06 -11.13 -29.13
CA ASP A 284 -9.61 -10.19 -28.14
C ASP A 284 -9.27 -10.64 -26.71
N ILE A 285 -9.34 -11.95 -26.45
CA ILE A 285 -8.95 -12.53 -25.15
C ILE A 285 -7.44 -12.42 -24.94
N HIS A 286 -6.63 -12.60 -25.98
CA HIS A 286 -5.18 -12.40 -25.92
C HIS A 286 -4.83 -10.97 -25.52
N ASP A 287 -5.46 -9.98 -26.14
CA ASP A 287 -5.19 -8.56 -25.90
C ASP A 287 -5.55 -8.14 -24.47
N VAL A 288 -6.64 -8.69 -23.92
CA VAL A 288 -7.11 -8.40 -22.56
C VAL A 288 -6.30 -9.14 -21.48
N CYS A 289 -6.07 -10.45 -21.67
CA CYS A 289 -5.49 -11.31 -20.64
C CYS A 289 -3.97 -11.50 -20.78
N GLU A 290 -3.38 -11.09 -21.90
CA GLU A 290 -1.94 -11.14 -22.20
C GLU A 290 -1.36 -12.56 -22.22
N ILE A 291 -2.16 -13.51 -22.68
CA ILE A 291 -1.86 -14.95 -22.71
C ILE A 291 -1.94 -15.42 -24.16
N SER A 292 -1.02 -16.26 -24.61
CA SER A 292 -0.96 -16.65 -26.02
C SER A 292 -2.17 -17.51 -26.41
N GLU A 293 -2.64 -17.36 -27.64
CA GLU A 293 -3.79 -18.12 -28.16
C GLU A 293 -3.60 -19.64 -28.02
N VAL A 294 -2.36 -20.12 -28.22
CA VAL A 294 -2.01 -21.54 -28.05
C VAL A 294 -2.24 -22.00 -26.61
N THR A 295 -1.88 -21.18 -25.62
CA THR A 295 -2.12 -21.51 -24.21
C THR A 295 -3.60 -21.45 -23.84
N ILE A 296 -4.35 -20.48 -24.37
CA ILE A 296 -5.82 -20.42 -24.21
C ILE A 296 -6.45 -21.71 -24.75
N ASN A 297 -6.06 -22.13 -25.96
CA ASN A 297 -6.56 -23.33 -26.61
C ASN A 297 -6.21 -24.62 -25.84
N LYS A 298 -5.00 -24.68 -25.26
CA LYS A 298 -4.60 -25.80 -24.39
C LYS A 298 -5.43 -25.87 -23.11
N CYS A 299 -5.65 -24.74 -22.43
CA CYS A 299 -6.50 -24.69 -21.24
C CYS A 299 -7.94 -25.09 -21.59
N TYR A 300 -8.47 -24.54 -22.67
CA TYR A 300 -9.82 -24.84 -23.15
C TYR A 300 -10.06 -26.33 -23.39
N LYS A 301 -9.17 -27.00 -24.13
CA LYS A 301 -9.32 -28.44 -24.42
C LYS A 301 -9.40 -29.28 -23.15
N LYS A 302 -8.53 -28.99 -22.17
CA LYS A 302 -8.57 -29.66 -20.85
C LYS A 302 -9.88 -29.40 -20.10
N ILE A 303 -10.47 -28.22 -20.25
CA ILE A 303 -11.74 -27.85 -19.61
C ILE A 303 -12.93 -28.53 -20.31
N SER A 304 -12.96 -28.53 -21.64
CA SER A 304 -14.04 -29.16 -22.41
C SER A 304 -14.07 -30.67 -22.20
N GLU A 305 -12.91 -31.34 -22.19
CA GLU A 305 -12.81 -32.77 -21.90
C GLU A 305 -13.39 -33.16 -20.52
N LEU A 306 -13.46 -32.23 -19.57
CA LEU A 306 -14.02 -32.50 -18.25
C LEU A 306 -15.51 -32.23 -18.16
N LEU A 307 -16.00 -31.21 -18.86
CA LEU A 307 -17.40 -30.78 -18.75
C LEU A 307 -18.32 -31.50 -19.74
N ASP A 308 -17.76 -32.04 -20.82
CA ASP A 308 -18.49 -32.78 -21.85
C ASP A 308 -18.45 -34.31 -21.63
N ASN A 309 -17.81 -34.78 -20.54
CA ASN A 309 -17.87 -36.15 -20.01
C ASN A 309 -18.83 -36.22 -18.81
#